data_AF-A0A4P6WVK3-F1
#
_entry.id   AF-A0A4P6WVK3-F1
#
_cell.length_a   1.000
_cell.length_b   1.000
_cell.length_c   1.000
_cell.angle_alpha   90.00
_cell.angle_beta   90.00
_cell.angle_gamma   90.00
#
_symmetry.space_group_name_H-M   'P 1'
#
loop_
_entity.id
_entity.type
_entity.pdbx_description
1 polymer ?
#
loop_
_entity_poly.entity_id
_entity_poly.type
_entity_poly.pdbx_seq_one_letter_code
_entity_poly.pdbx_strand_id
1 'polypeptide(L)'
;MGTTTAPLQVGLEDLLGDMQHARRTGDMGRLALLAYCEVRRWARQAGEPELADRSTALITRHPYASRDQFMAQIDDLIGELERAHSRVLAQVPPPH
;
A
#
# COMPACT_ATOMS: atom_id res chain seq x y z
N MET A 1 -6.05 17.97 20.91
CA MET A 1 -6.53 16.66 20.40
C MET A 1 -5.67 16.30 19.21
N GLY A 2 -4.57 15.58 19.43
CA GLY A 2 -3.57 15.26 18.39
C GLY A 2 -3.14 13.81 18.53
N THR A 3 -4.01 12.89 18.08
CA THR A 3 -3.76 11.44 18.15
C THR A 3 -4.53 10.73 17.02
N THR A 4 -4.35 11.15 15.78
CA THR A 4 -5.08 10.55 14.65
C THR A 4 -4.15 9.87 13.62
N THR A 5 -2.84 10.11 13.69
CA THR A 5 -1.87 9.56 12.71
C THR A 5 -1.19 8.26 13.16
N ALA A 6 -1.06 8.00 14.47
CA ALA A 6 -0.46 6.77 15.00
C ALA A 6 -1.15 5.47 14.51
N PRO A 7 -2.50 5.34 14.52
CA PRO A 7 -3.14 4.12 13.99
C PRO A 7 -2.98 3.96 12.48
N LEU A 8 -2.81 5.08 11.76
CA LEU A 8 -2.58 5.08 10.32
C LEU A 8 -1.16 4.59 9.96
N GLN A 9 -0.17 4.96 10.79
CA GLN A 9 1.23 4.51 10.63
C GLN A 9 1.37 3.03 10.92
N VAL A 10 0.89 2.57 12.08
CA VAL A 10 0.96 1.15 12.45
C VAL A 10 0.25 0.28 11.41
N GLY A 11 -0.94 0.70 10.96
CA GLY A 11 -1.66 -0.02 9.91
C GLY A 11 -0.92 -0.05 8.56
N LEU A 12 -0.09 0.96 8.25
CA LEU A 12 0.75 0.94 7.05
C LEU A 12 1.94 -0.01 7.19
N GLU A 13 2.58 -0.02 8.36
CA GLU A 13 3.72 -0.90 8.64
C GLU A 13 3.30 -2.38 8.54
N ASP A 14 2.14 -2.72 9.14
CA ASP A 14 1.56 -4.05 9.04
C ASP A 14 1.23 -4.41 7.58
N LEU A 15 0.59 -3.50 6.84
CA LEU A 15 0.26 -3.70 5.43
C LEU A 15 1.50 -3.90 4.55
N LEU A 16 2.55 -3.11 4.75
CA LEU A 16 3.83 -3.26 4.06
C LEU A 16 4.47 -4.61 4.38
N GLY A 17 4.46 -5.03 5.64
CA GLY A 17 4.94 -6.34 6.06
C GLY A 17 4.20 -7.49 5.36
N ASP A 18 2.87 -7.42 5.31
CA ASP A 18 2.03 -8.40 4.63
C ASP A 18 2.29 -8.44 3.12
N MET A 19 2.40 -7.29 2.46
CA MET A 19 2.71 -7.20 1.04
C MET A 19 4.09 -7.74 0.71
N GLN A 20 5.12 -7.38 1.48
CA GLN A 20 6.48 -7.89 1.29
C GLN A 20 6.56 -9.40 1.54
N HIS A 21 5.84 -9.92 2.54
CA HIS A 21 5.76 -11.35 2.79
C HIS A 21 5.11 -12.09 1.61
N ALA A 22 3.93 -11.65 1.17
CA ALA A 22 3.23 -12.23 0.03
C ALA A 22 4.04 -12.11 -1.28
N ARG A 23 4.80 -11.03 -1.45
CA ARG A 23 5.73 -10.83 -2.57
C ARG A 23 6.88 -11.84 -2.60
N ARG A 24 7.44 -12.18 -1.43
CA ARG A 24 8.51 -13.18 -1.29
C ARG A 24 8.01 -14.60 -1.53
N THR A 25 6.80 -14.92 -1.07
CA THR A 25 6.19 -16.25 -1.29
C THR A 25 5.59 -16.39 -2.69
N GLY A 26 5.37 -15.29 -3.41
CA GLY A 26 4.77 -15.28 -4.73
C GLY A 26 3.26 -15.51 -4.71
N ASP A 27 2.60 -15.22 -3.60
CA ASP A 27 1.15 -15.39 -3.42
C ASP A 27 0.39 -14.27 -4.13
N MET A 28 0.10 -14.50 -5.42
CA MET A 28 -0.56 -13.52 -6.27
C MET A 28 -1.99 -13.21 -5.82
N GLY A 29 -2.71 -14.21 -5.30
CA GLY A 29 -4.08 -14.04 -4.82
C GLY A 29 -4.12 -13.11 -3.61
N ARG A 30 -3.21 -13.32 -2.66
CA ARG A 30 -3.06 -12.44 -1.49
C ARG A 30 -2.60 -11.04 -1.88
N LEU A 31 -1.62 -10.91 -2.77
CA LEU A 31 -1.17 -9.61 -3.27
C LEU A 31 -2.30 -8.82 -3.94
N ALA A 32 -3.15 -9.49 -4.73
CA ALA A 32 -4.29 -8.85 -5.36
C ALA A 32 -5.31 -8.33 -4.34
N LEU A 33 -5.62 -9.14 -3.31
CA LEU A 33 -6.51 -8.75 -2.22
C LEU A 33 -5.95 -7.57 -1.41
N LEU A 34 -4.67 -7.63 -1.03
CA LEU A 34 -4.01 -6.55 -0.28
C LEU A 34 -4.00 -5.24 -1.09
N ALA A 35 -3.65 -5.30 -2.36
CA ALA A 35 -3.62 -4.12 -3.25
C ALA A 35 -5.02 -3.51 -3.45
N TYR A 36 -6.05 -4.34 -3.67
CA TYR A 36 -7.40 -3.82 -3.94
C TYR A 36 -8.12 -3.33 -2.68
N CYS A 37 -8.05 -4.10 -1.59
CA CYS A 37 -8.83 -3.83 -0.39
C CYS A 37 -8.05 -2.94 0.59
N GLU A 38 -6.89 -3.40 1.03
CA GLU A 38 -6.18 -2.80 2.17
C GLU A 38 -5.43 -1.54 1.75
N VAL A 39 -4.66 -1.58 0.65
CA VAL A 39 -3.94 -0.40 0.12
C VAL A 39 -4.92 0.72 -0.22
N ARG A 40 -6.02 0.39 -0.90
CA ARG A 40 -7.05 1.38 -1.27
C ARG A 40 -7.70 2.01 -0.04
N ARG A 41 -8.03 1.19 0.97
CA ARG A 41 -8.63 1.64 2.22
C ARG A 41 -7.67 2.55 2.98
N TRP A 42 -6.43 2.12 3.14
CA TRP A 42 -5.40 2.88 3.82
C TRP A 42 -5.14 4.22 3.12
N ALA A 43 -4.94 4.20 1.79
CA ALA A 43 -4.68 5.39 0.99
C ALA A 43 -5.79 6.45 1.14
N ARG A 44 -7.06 6.02 1.19
CA ARG A 44 -8.19 6.93 1.47
C ARG A 44 -8.15 7.54 2.86
N GLN A 45 -7.78 6.76 3.87
CA GLN A 45 -7.65 7.25 5.25
C GLN A 45 -6.45 8.19 5.41
N ALA A 46 -5.39 7.96 4.64
CA ALA A 46 -4.16 8.76 4.63
C ALA A 46 -4.27 10.06 3.81
N GLY A 47 -5.36 10.26 3.06
CA GLY A 47 -5.50 11.41 2.16
C GLY A 47 -4.65 11.30 0.88
N GLU A 48 -4.36 10.08 0.43
CA GLU A 48 -3.56 9.75 -0.77
C GLU A 48 -4.48 9.17 -1.88
N PRO A 49 -5.36 9.99 -2.51
CA PRO A 49 -6.36 9.50 -3.45
C PRO A 49 -5.74 8.88 -4.72
N GLU A 50 -4.61 9.41 -5.19
CA GLU A 50 -3.89 8.88 -6.36
C GLU A 50 -3.41 7.44 -6.12
N LEU A 51 -2.96 7.13 -4.90
CA LEU A 51 -2.53 5.78 -4.52
C LEU A 51 -3.73 4.81 -4.47
N ALA A 52 -4.88 5.27 -3.97
CA ALA A 52 -6.11 4.49 -3.95
C ALA A 52 -6.63 4.16 -5.36
N ASP A 53 -6.55 5.13 -6.28
CA ASP A 53 -6.96 4.95 -7.67
C ASP A 53 -5.99 4.04 -8.42
N ARG A 54 -4.68 4.21 -8.20
CA ARG A 54 -3.66 3.33 -8.80
C ARG A 54 -3.81 1.89 -8.32
N SER A 55 -4.00 1.66 -7.03
CA SER A 55 -4.17 0.29 -6.50
C SER A 55 -5.45 -0.37 -7.02
N THR A 56 -6.51 0.41 -7.18
CA THR A 56 -7.76 -0.03 -7.81
C THR A 56 -7.53 -0.38 -9.27
N ALA A 57 -6.88 0.50 -10.04
CA ALA A 57 -6.60 0.30 -11.46
C ALA A 57 -5.71 -0.92 -11.68
N LEU A 58 -4.70 -1.14 -10.84
CA LEU A 58 -3.84 -2.31 -10.90
C LEU A 58 -4.67 -3.60 -10.94
N ILE A 59 -5.68 -3.75 -10.08
CA ILE A 59 -6.46 -5.00 -10.00
C ILE A 59 -7.61 -5.07 -11.01
N THR A 60 -8.18 -3.92 -11.39
CA THR A 60 -9.37 -3.86 -12.25
C THR A 60 -9.08 -3.68 -13.74
N ARG A 61 -7.90 -3.17 -14.12
CA ARG A 61 -7.51 -3.01 -15.52
C ARG A 61 -6.68 -4.19 -16.01
N HIS A 62 -7.29 -4.91 -16.96
CA HIS A 62 -6.71 -5.93 -17.83
C HIS A 62 -6.20 -7.22 -17.16
N PRO A 63 -6.25 -8.36 -17.87
CA PRO A 63 -5.48 -9.52 -17.45
C PRO A 63 -4.00 -9.18 -17.64
N TYR A 64 -3.22 -9.33 -16.56
CA TYR A 64 -1.76 -9.26 -16.65
C TYR A 64 -1.26 -10.22 -17.72
N ALA A 65 -0.41 -9.75 -18.61
CA ALA A 65 0.13 -10.56 -19.69
C ALA A 65 0.99 -11.72 -19.17
N SER A 66 1.51 -11.60 -17.93
CA SER A 66 2.32 -12.62 -17.26
C SER A 66 2.37 -12.39 -15.75
N ARG A 67 2.74 -13.44 -14.99
CA ARG A 67 3.04 -13.34 -13.56
C ARG A 67 4.11 -12.29 -13.28
N ASP A 68 5.22 -12.29 -14.02
CA ASP A 68 6.31 -11.32 -13.80
C ASP A 68 5.86 -9.87 -13.95
N GLN A 69 4.94 -9.60 -14.90
CA GLN A 69 4.36 -8.27 -15.06
C GLN A 69 3.51 -7.88 -13.84
N PHE A 70 2.69 -8.81 -13.33
CA PHE A 70 1.95 -8.58 -12.09
C PHE A 70 2.90 -8.28 -10.92
N MET A 71 3.96 -9.08 -10.76
CA MET A 71 4.90 -8.92 -9.66
C MET A 71 5.67 -7.60 -9.75
N ALA A 72 6.06 -7.16 -10.95
CA ALA A 72 6.70 -5.86 -11.16
C ALA A 72 5.76 -4.70 -10.78
N GLN A 73 4.48 -4.77 -11.16
CA GLN A 73 3.49 -3.76 -10.78
C GLN A 73 3.26 -3.73 -9.25
N ILE A 74 3.33 -4.87 -8.58
CA ILE A 74 3.29 -4.96 -7.12
C ILE A 74 4.54 -4.33 -6.49
N ASP A 75 5.73 -4.57 -7.06
CA ASP A 75 6.97 -3.97 -6.57
C ASP A 75 6.91 -2.43 -6.65
N ASP A 76 6.39 -1.89 -7.75
CA ASP A 76 6.15 -0.46 -7.91
C ASP A 76 5.15 0.07 -6.87
N LEU A 77 4.06 -0.67 -6.61
CA LEU A 77 3.07 -0.30 -5.60
C LEU A 77 3.66 -0.29 -4.20
N ILE A 78 4.47 -1.29 -3.83
CA ILE A 78 5.17 -1.34 -2.54
C ILE A 78 6.08 -0.13 -2.39
N GLY A 79 6.88 0.20 -3.41
CA GLY A 79 7.77 1.35 -3.37
C GLY A 79 7.04 2.70 -3.26
N GLU A 80 5.80 2.79 -3.75
CA GLU A 80 4.95 3.97 -3.53
C GLU A 80 4.38 4.05 -2.13
N LEU A 81 3.98 2.91 -1.55
CA LEU A 81 3.53 2.86 -0.16
C LEU A 81 4.66 3.25 0.80
N GLU A 82 5.89 2.81 0.55
CA GLU A 82 7.06 3.19 1.35
C GLU A 82 7.34 4.71 1.27
N ARG A 83 7.17 5.31 0.09
CA ARG A 83 7.25 6.77 -0.06
C ARG A 83 6.11 7.48 0.67
N ALA A 84 4.88 6.95 0.60
CA ALA A 84 3.74 7.47 1.35
C ALA A 84 3.97 7.37 2.86
N HIS A 85 4.59 6.27 3.34
CA HIS A 85 4.98 6.11 4.75
C HIS A 85 5.87 7.26 5.21
N SER A 86 6.90 7.58 4.42
CA SER A 86 7.83 8.68 4.72
C SER A 86 7.10 10.03 4.76
N ARG A 87 6.13 10.26 3.87
CA ARG A 87 5.29 11.48 3.90
C ARG A 87 4.41 11.56 5.14
N VAL A 88 3.84 10.45 5.58
CA VAL A 88 2.99 10.38 6.78
C VAL A 88 3.83 10.57 8.04
N LEU A 89 5.03 9.97 8.11
CA LEU A 89 5.99 10.19 9.20
C LEU A 89 6.42 11.65 9.31
N ALA A 90 6.71 12.30 8.18
CA ALA A 90 7.09 13.73 8.17
C ALA A 90 5.97 14.67 8.65
N GLN A 91 4.71 14.24 8.62
CA GLN A 91 3.56 15.00 9.12
C GLN A 91 3.31 14.84 10.62
N VAL A 92 4.01 13.91 11.30
CA VAL A 92 3.92 13.75 12.75
C VAL A 92 4.96 14.67 13.42
N PRO A 93 4.56 15.73 14.14
CA PRO A 93 5.51 16.56 14.87
C PRO A 93 6.19 15.73 15.97
N PRO A 94 7.50 15.95 16.24
CA PRO A 94 8.20 15.23 17.30
C PRO A 94 7.53 15.51 18.66
N PRO A 95 7.47 14.51 19.56
CA PRO A 95 6.98 14.73 20.91
C PRO A 95 7.91 15.73 21.62
N HIS A 96 7.33 16.83 22.13
CA HIS A 96 8.00 17.77 23.03
C HIS A 96 8.10 17.20 24.45
#